data_AF-F0H2C4-F1
#
_entry.id   AF-F0H2C4-F1
#
_cell.length_a   1.000
_cell.length_b   1.000
_cell.length_c   1.000
_cell.angle_alpha   90.00
_cell.angle_beta   90.00
_cell.angle_gamma   90.00
#
_symmetry.space_group_name_H-M   'P 1'
#
loop_
_entity.id
_entity.type
_entity.pdbx_description
1 polymer ?
#
loop_
_entity_poly.entity_id
_entity_poly.type
_entity_poly.pdbx_seq_one_letter_code
_entity_poly.pdbx_strand_id
1 'polypeptide(L)'
;MKILLDEKQIRKGRPIGLPYIGSKKKIAKKLIEIIKQNFGTDKTIYDLFGGGGAITLECKVQGLDVVYNDIDPIPGQMIQKILSEDREYLKTLICSREEFFKIRDKENKNIDDYLKLLINSFGNNSISYLYSKKDSEFKYNLAKDIIDNHDCFEGYKQTETYKRFVAQSGKDSRLQQLQHVAQTERIIEGGYRSPKNSNFRTFGNARDTKGYP
;
A
#
# COMPACT_ATOMS: atom_id res chain seq x y z
N MET A 1 -27.34 -4.09 32.49
CA MET A 1 -26.64 -5.35 32.15
C MET A 1 -25.14 -5.09 32.15
N LYS A 2 -24.34 -5.88 32.88
CA LYS A 2 -22.87 -5.74 32.89
C LYS A 2 -22.31 -6.66 31.81
N ILE A 3 -21.57 -6.09 30.85
CA ILE A 3 -20.90 -6.86 29.80
C ILE A 3 -19.63 -7.50 30.38
N LEU A 4 -19.49 -8.81 30.19
CA LEU A 4 -18.32 -9.59 30.56
C LEU A 4 -17.28 -9.58 29.44
N LEU A 5 -16.00 -9.53 29.81
CA LEU A 5 -14.89 -9.76 28.88
C LEU A 5 -13.65 -10.27 29.63
N ASP A 6 -13.28 -11.52 29.39
CA ASP A 6 -11.94 -12.03 29.64
C ASP A 6 -11.04 -11.76 28.43
N GLU A 7 -10.20 -10.74 28.52
CA GLU A 7 -9.31 -10.33 27.43
C GLU A 7 -8.28 -11.40 27.05
N LYS A 8 -8.01 -12.37 27.93
CA LYS A 8 -7.07 -13.47 27.65
C LYS A 8 -7.62 -14.45 26.60
N GLN A 9 -8.94 -14.50 26.43
CA GLN A 9 -9.61 -15.38 25.47
C GLN A 9 -9.72 -14.76 24.07
N ILE A 10 -9.36 -13.48 23.91
CA ILE A 10 -9.38 -12.82 22.60
C ILE A 10 -8.40 -13.53 21.65
N ARG A 11 -8.91 -13.94 20.48
CA ARG A 11 -8.13 -14.64 19.45
C ARG A 11 -6.87 -13.87 19.05
N LYS A 12 -5.71 -14.54 19.11
CA LYS A 12 -4.42 -14.02 18.63
C LYS A 12 -4.33 -13.99 17.09
N GLY A 13 -3.30 -13.34 16.54
CA GLY A 13 -3.05 -13.26 15.10
C GLY A 13 -3.56 -11.96 14.45
N ARG A 14 -3.50 -11.88 13.11
CA ARG A 14 -3.82 -10.65 12.38
C ARG A 14 -5.32 -10.38 12.28
N PRO A 15 -5.74 -9.11 12.27
CA PRO A 15 -7.07 -8.71 11.82
C PRO A 15 -7.34 -9.14 10.38
N ILE A 16 -8.58 -9.47 10.07
CA ILE A 16 -9.02 -9.96 8.75
C ILE A 16 -10.19 -9.13 8.20
N GLY A 17 -10.34 -9.12 6.88
CA GLY A 17 -11.31 -8.30 6.16
C GLY A 17 -10.70 -7.63 4.93
N LEU A 18 -11.55 -7.12 4.05
CA LEU A 18 -11.12 -6.24 2.97
C LEU A 18 -10.71 -4.86 3.52
N PRO A 19 -9.74 -4.18 2.89
CA PRO A 19 -9.52 -2.76 3.11
C PRO A 19 -10.81 -2.00 2.80
N TYR A 20 -11.38 -1.32 3.79
CA TYR A 20 -12.65 -0.62 3.66
C TYR A 20 -12.72 0.53 4.66
N ILE A 21 -13.34 1.65 4.27
CA ILE A 21 -13.47 2.81 5.14
C ILE A 21 -14.34 2.44 6.34
N GLY A 22 -13.91 2.82 7.55
CA GLY A 22 -14.64 2.50 8.79
C GLY A 22 -14.58 1.03 9.20
N SER A 23 -13.69 0.23 8.58
CA SER A 23 -13.52 -1.19 8.87
C SER A 23 -13.27 -1.47 10.36
N LYS A 24 -13.99 -2.47 10.90
CA LYS A 24 -13.89 -2.89 12.30
C LYS A 24 -12.79 -3.91 12.57
N LYS A 25 -11.90 -4.18 11.61
CA LYS A 25 -10.75 -5.10 11.70
C LYS A 25 -10.07 -5.11 13.07
N LYS A 26 -9.67 -3.94 13.59
CA LYS A 26 -8.92 -3.83 14.84
C LYS A 26 -9.71 -4.26 16.07
N ILE A 27 -11.02 -4.08 16.06
CA ILE A 27 -11.90 -4.35 17.22
C ILE A 27 -12.71 -5.64 17.07
N ALA A 28 -12.79 -6.20 15.86
CA ALA A 28 -13.64 -7.36 15.54
C ALA A 28 -13.41 -8.53 16.51
N LYS A 29 -12.14 -8.88 16.77
CA LYS A 29 -11.77 -9.95 17.71
C LYS A 29 -12.34 -9.75 19.11
N LYS A 30 -12.24 -8.52 19.63
CA LYS A 30 -12.77 -8.16 20.95
C LYS A 30 -14.30 -8.21 20.95
N LEU A 31 -14.94 -7.72 19.90
CA LEU A 31 -16.40 -7.76 19.77
C LEU A 31 -16.93 -9.19 19.70
N ILE A 32 -16.32 -10.06 18.90
CA ILE A 32 -16.72 -11.47 18.82
C ILE A 32 -16.53 -12.17 20.16
N GLU A 33 -15.43 -11.89 20.86
CA GLU A 33 -15.21 -12.47 22.18
C GLU A 33 -16.24 -12.00 23.22
N ILE A 34 -16.60 -10.72 23.21
CA ILE A 34 -17.72 -10.20 24.01
C ILE A 34 -19.01 -10.94 23.67
N ILE A 35 -19.32 -11.13 22.38
CA ILE A 35 -20.56 -11.81 21.98
C ILE A 35 -20.60 -13.24 22.55
N LYS A 36 -19.52 -14.01 22.37
CA LYS A 36 -19.41 -15.39 22.85
C LYS A 36 -19.63 -15.49 24.36
N GLN A 37 -18.95 -14.65 25.14
CA GLN A 37 -18.99 -14.71 26.60
C GLN A 37 -20.32 -14.25 27.20
N ASN A 38 -21.09 -13.42 26.49
CA ASN A 38 -22.33 -12.84 27.03
C ASN A 38 -23.59 -13.47 26.44
N PHE A 39 -23.54 -14.04 25.24
CA PHE A 39 -24.74 -14.51 24.52
C PHE A 39 -24.63 -15.96 24.00
N GLY A 40 -23.47 -16.60 24.16
CA GLY A 40 -23.21 -17.95 23.68
C GLY A 40 -22.73 -18.01 22.23
N THR A 41 -22.63 -19.23 21.71
CA THR A 41 -22.11 -19.53 20.35
C THR A 41 -23.12 -20.25 19.47
N ASP A 42 -24.32 -20.51 19.99
CA ASP A 42 -25.40 -21.30 19.39
C ASP A 42 -26.34 -20.46 18.51
N LYS A 43 -26.15 -19.14 18.48
CA LYS A 43 -27.01 -18.19 17.78
C LYS A 43 -26.34 -17.66 16.51
N THR A 44 -27.14 -17.51 15.46
CA THR A 44 -26.74 -16.83 14.23
C THR A 44 -26.51 -15.35 14.48
N ILE A 45 -25.35 -14.85 14.06
CA ILE A 45 -25.01 -13.42 14.08
C ILE A 45 -25.43 -12.79 12.76
N TYR A 46 -26.11 -11.63 12.81
CA TYR A 46 -26.49 -10.88 11.62
C TYR A 46 -25.62 -9.62 11.49
N ASP A 47 -24.71 -9.64 10.53
CA ASP A 47 -23.85 -8.51 10.19
C ASP A 47 -24.57 -7.62 9.17
N LEU A 48 -25.43 -6.73 9.68
CA LEU A 48 -26.35 -5.92 8.86
C LEU A 48 -25.64 -4.91 7.93
N PHE A 49 -24.43 -4.51 8.30
CA PHE A 49 -23.59 -3.54 7.59
C PHE A 49 -22.17 -4.12 7.44
N GLY A 50 -22.07 -5.18 6.67
CA GLY A 50 -20.88 -6.02 6.62
C GLY A 50 -19.66 -5.31 6.04
N GLY A 51 -19.82 -4.41 5.08
CA GLY A 51 -18.76 -3.67 4.41
C GLY A 51 -17.60 -4.59 4.00
N GLY A 52 -16.39 -4.29 4.49
CA GLY A 52 -15.22 -5.16 4.26
C GLY A 52 -15.23 -6.53 4.97
N GLY A 53 -16.35 -6.96 5.56
CA GLY A 53 -16.57 -8.28 6.14
C GLY A 53 -15.77 -8.56 7.42
N ALA A 54 -15.30 -7.53 8.13
CA ALA A 54 -14.42 -7.71 9.27
C ALA A 54 -15.06 -8.51 10.42
N ILE A 55 -16.37 -8.30 10.67
CA ILE A 55 -17.13 -9.05 11.67
C ILE A 55 -17.47 -10.43 11.14
N THR A 56 -18.10 -10.51 9.96
CA THR A 56 -18.44 -11.76 9.28
C THR A 56 -17.26 -12.75 9.22
N LEU A 57 -16.09 -12.33 8.71
CA LEU A 57 -14.94 -13.22 8.56
C LEU A 57 -14.37 -13.64 9.92
N GLU A 58 -14.39 -12.75 10.92
CA GLU A 58 -13.94 -13.09 12.27
C GLU A 58 -14.87 -14.11 12.94
N CYS A 59 -16.19 -13.99 12.75
CA CYS A 59 -17.16 -15.03 13.14
C CYS A 59 -16.83 -16.37 12.48
N LYS A 60 -16.64 -16.39 11.15
CA LYS A 60 -16.34 -17.62 10.40
C LYS A 60 -15.04 -18.28 10.87
N VAL A 61 -13.97 -17.50 11.09
CA VAL A 61 -12.69 -18.02 11.60
C VAL A 61 -12.82 -18.62 13.00
N GLN A 62 -13.76 -18.14 13.82
CA GLN A 62 -14.03 -18.69 15.14
C GLN A 62 -15.15 -19.75 15.14
N GLY A 63 -15.63 -20.19 13.98
CA GLY A 63 -16.65 -21.24 13.86
C GLY A 63 -18.06 -20.82 14.24
N LEU A 64 -18.36 -19.52 14.24
CA LEU A 64 -19.70 -19.01 14.55
C LEU A 64 -20.56 -18.93 13.29
N ASP A 65 -21.85 -19.20 13.45
CA ASP A 65 -22.83 -18.96 12.40
C ASP A 65 -23.09 -17.46 12.22
N VAL A 66 -23.09 -17.03 10.97
CA VAL A 66 -23.18 -15.61 10.63
C VAL A 66 -23.76 -15.41 9.23
N VAL A 67 -24.61 -14.39 9.11
CA VAL A 67 -25.18 -13.87 7.87
C VAL A 67 -24.59 -12.50 7.58
N TYR A 68 -23.98 -12.35 6.41
CA TYR A 68 -23.48 -11.07 5.89
C TYR A 68 -24.58 -10.36 5.12
N ASN A 69 -24.75 -9.07 5.38
CA ASN A 69 -25.61 -8.18 4.60
C ASN A 69 -24.92 -6.83 4.39
N ASP A 70 -25.04 -6.26 3.19
CA ASP A 70 -24.69 -4.89 2.91
C ASP A 70 -25.59 -4.36 1.79
N ILE A 71 -25.79 -3.03 1.74
CA ILE A 71 -26.54 -2.39 0.67
C ILE A 71 -25.76 -2.44 -0.66
N ASP A 72 -24.43 -2.32 -0.58
CA ASP A 72 -23.55 -2.49 -1.72
C ASP A 72 -23.18 -3.99 -1.83
N PRO A 73 -23.57 -4.68 -2.92
CA PRO A 73 -23.24 -6.08 -3.07
C PRO A 73 -21.75 -6.31 -3.38
N ILE A 74 -21.01 -5.30 -3.86
CA ILE A 74 -19.65 -5.47 -4.39
C ILE A 74 -18.66 -5.97 -3.33
N PRO A 75 -18.57 -5.41 -2.10
CA PRO A 75 -17.67 -5.94 -1.07
C PRO A 75 -17.96 -7.40 -0.71
N GLY A 76 -19.24 -7.77 -0.60
CA GLY A 76 -19.65 -9.14 -0.33
C GLY A 76 -19.25 -10.10 -1.44
N GLN A 77 -19.45 -9.71 -2.70
CA GLN A 77 -19.04 -10.50 -3.87
C GLN A 77 -17.52 -10.62 -3.98
N MET A 78 -16.75 -9.56 -3.68
CA MET A 78 -15.29 -9.62 -3.61
C MET A 78 -14.81 -10.61 -2.54
N ILE A 79 -15.44 -10.61 -1.36
CA ILE A 79 -15.11 -11.57 -0.29
C ILE A 79 -15.41 -13.00 -0.75
N GLN A 80 -16.60 -13.24 -1.32
CA GLN A 80 -16.97 -14.56 -1.84
C GLN A 80 -15.97 -15.04 -2.89
N LYS A 81 -15.60 -14.17 -3.83
CA LYS A 81 -14.62 -14.47 -4.87
C LYS A 81 -13.25 -14.85 -4.28
N ILE A 82 -12.74 -14.10 -3.31
CA ILE A 82 -11.46 -14.43 -2.66
C ILE A 82 -11.54 -15.77 -1.91
N LEU A 83 -12.67 -16.07 -1.26
CA LEU A 83 -12.83 -17.32 -0.50
C LEU A 83 -13.01 -18.55 -1.38
N SER A 84 -13.48 -18.40 -2.61
CA SER A 84 -13.69 -19.50 -3.55
C SER A 84 -12.46 -19.85 -4.40
N GLU A 85 -11.46 -18.96 -4.42
CA GLU A 85 -10.31 -19.06 -5.33
C GLU A 85 -9.05 -19.50 -4.59
N ASP A 86 -8.07 -19.98 -5.35
CA ASP A 86 -6.79 -20.44 -4.82
C ASP A 86 -5.72 -19.33 -4.79
N ARG A 87 -4.51 -19.73 -4.40
CA ARG A 87 -3.37 -18.82 -4.32
C ARG A 87 -2.87 -18.36 -5.70
N GLU A 88 -3.02 -19.18 -6.74
CA GLU A 88 -2.61 -18.81 -8.10
C GLU A 88 -3.48 -17.67 -8.63
N TYR A 89 -4.79 -17.72 -8.37
CA TYR A 89 -5.69 -16.61 -8.67
C TYR A 89 -5.23 -15.29 -8.05
N LEU A 90 -4.77 -15.27 -6.80
CA LEU A 90 -4.32 -14.05 -6.13
C LEU A 90 -3.15 -13.37 -6.85
N LYS A 91 -2.27 -14.15 -7.50
CA LYS A 91 -1.14 -13.61 -8.28
C LYS A 91 -1.64 -12.81 -9.49
N THR A 92 -2.75 -13.24 -10.09
CA THR A 92 -3.36 -12.58 -11.26
C THR A 92 -3.93 -11.20 -10.96
N LEU A 93 -4.15 -10.88 -9.67
CA LEU A 93 -4.69 -9.60 -9.25
C LEU A 93 -3.64 -8.48 -9.24
N ILE A 94 -2.35 -8.79 -9.30
CA ILE A 94 -1.29 -7.76 -9.40
C ILE A 94 -1.26 -7.20 -10.81
N CYS A 95 -1.47 -5.89 -10.96
CA CYS A 95 -1.59 -5.26 -12.27
C CYS A 95 -0.55 -4.15 -12.47
N SER A 96 -0.20 -3.91 -13.74
CA SER A 96 0.64 -2.78 -14.11
C SER A 96 -0.10 -1.45 -13.93
N ARG A 97 0.62 -0.33 -13.93
CA ARG A 97 0.00 1.01 -13.88
C ARG A 97 -0.92 1.26 -15.08
N GLU A 98 -0.53 0.80 -16.27
CA GLU A 98 -1.32 0.96 -17.48
C GLU A 98 -2.60 0.13 -17.41
N GLU A 99 -2.49 -1.14 -17.01
CA GLU A 99 -3.65 -2.03 -16.81
C GLU A 99 -4.61 -1.46 -15.77
N PHE A 100 -4.09 -0.94 -14.65
CA PHE A 100 -4.90 -0.31 -13.62
C PHE A 100 -5.80 0.81 -14.16
N PHE A 101 -5.25 1.72 -14.96
CA PHE A 101 -6.05 2.83 -15.50
C PHE A 101 -7.02 2.37 -16.59
N LYS A 102 -6.64 1.39 -17.42
CA LYS A 102 -7.57 0.76 -18.36
C LYS A 102 -8.78 0.14 -17.63
N ILE A 103 -8.54 -0.57 -16.53
CA ILE A 103 -9.60 -1.16 -15.71
C ILE A 103 -10.44 -0.05 -15.04
N ARG A 104 -9.78 0.98 -14.48
CA ARG A 104 -10.47 2.08 -13.78
C ARG A 104 -11.44 2.81 -14.70
N ASP A 105 -11.02 3.05 -15.94
CA ASP A 105 -11.79 3.83 -16.91
C ASP A 105 -12.81 2.97 -17.69
N LYS A 106 -12.84 1.65 -17.46
CA LYS A 106 -13.84 0.72 -17.99
C LYS A 106 -15.24 1.04 -17.43
N GLU A 107 -16.25 1.13 -18.30
CA GLU A 107 -17.63 1.41 -17.91
C GLU A 107 -18.24 0.29 -17.05
N ASN A 108 -18.21 -0.94 -17.56
CA ASN A 108 -18.75 -2.12 -16.89
C ASN A 108 -17.64 -2.95 -16.24
N LYS A 109 -17.49 -2.83 -14.92
CA LYS A 109 -16.46 -3.54 -14.13
C LYS A 109 -17.03 -4.86 -13.58
N ASN A 110 -16.26 -5.93 -13.69
CA ASN A 110 -16.55 -7.20 -13.01
C ASN A 110 -15.87 -7.25 -11.63
N ILE A 111 -16.04 -8.33 -10.88
CA ILE A 111 -15.47 -8.46 -9.52
C ILE A 111 -13.94 -8.50 -9.53
N ASP A 112 -13.31 -9.09 -10.53
CA ASP A 112 -11.85 -9.08 -10.67
C ASP A 112 -11.32 -7.66 -10.91
N ASP A 113 -12.04 -6.85 -11.71
CA ASP A 113 -11.73 -5.44 -11.93
C ASP A 113 -11.78 -4.67 -10.60
N TYR A 114 -12.82 -4.85 -9.79
CA TYR A 114 -12.93 -4.22 -8.47
C TYR A 114 -11.82 -4.66 -7.52
N LEU A 115 -11.47 -5.95 -7.50
CA LEU A 115 -10.36 -6.46 -6.69
C LEU A 115 -9.01 -5.88 -7.12
N LYS A 116 -8.73 -5.85 -8.42
CA LYS A 116 -7.51 -5.24 -8.97
C LYS A 116 -7.41 -3.76 -8.61
N LEU A 117 -8.50 -3.00 -8.72
CA LEU A 117 -8.52 -1.60 -8.31
C LEU A 117 -8.28 -1.44 -6.81
N LEU A 118 -8.91 -2.27 -5.98
CA LEU A 118 -8.79 -2.19 -4.53
C LEU A 118 -7.36 -2.45 -4.05
N ILE A 119 -6.70 -3.51 -4.54
CA ILE A 119 -5.40 -3.93 -4.02
C ILE A 119 -4.22 -3.15 -4.62
N ASN A 120 -4.36 -2.64 -5.86
CA ASN A 120 -3.29 -1.91 -6.55
C ASN A 120 -3.44 -0.38 -6.45
N SER A 121 -4.35 0.11 -5.61
CA SER A 121 -4.53 1.54 -5.37
C SER A 121 -3.85 2.04 -4.11
N PHE A 122 -3.40 3.29 -4.15
CA PHE A 122 -2.82 3.98 -3.00
C PHE A 122 -3.87 4.12 -1.90
N GLY A 123 -3.56 3.61 -0.70
CA GLY A 123 -4.49 3.60 0.42
C GLY A 123 -5.77 2.81 0.17
N ASN A 124 -5.79 1.90 -0.81
CA ASN A 124 -6.95 1.09 -1.19
C ASN A 124 -8.18 1.94 -1.57
N ASN A 125 -7.97 3.10 -2.20
CA ASN A 125 -9.04 4.02 -2.59
C ASN A 125 -9.68 3.70 -3.95
N SER A 126 -9.16 2.72 -4.70
CA SER A 126 -9.59 2.33 -6.05
C SER A 126 -9.50 3.41 -7.14
N ILE A 127 -8.88 4.56 -6.85
CA ILE A 127 -8.83 5.74 -7.74
C ILE A 127 -7.43 5.95 -8.33
N SER A 128 -6.42 5.91 -7.47
CA SER A 128 -5.03 6.22 -7.81
C SER A 128 -4.15 4.98 -7.69
N TYR A 129 -3.32 4.71 -8.69
CA TYR A 129 -2.37 3.60 -8.63
C TYR A 129 -1.39 3.74 -7.46
N LEU A 130 -0.96 2.61 -6.89
CA LEU A 130 -0.12 2.53 -5.69
C LEU A 130 1.20 3.30 -5.78
N TYR A 131 1.79 3.39 -6.97
CA TYR A 131 3.10 4.00 -7.20
C TYR A 131 3.05 5.20 -8.15
N SER A 132 4.04 6.08 -8.02
CA SER A 132 4.29 7.17 -8.96
C SER A 132 4.54 6.65 -10.38
N LYS A 133 4.37 7.49 -11.41
CA LYS A 133 4.67 7.10 -12.80
C LYS A 133 6.14 6.68 -12.98
N LYS A 134 7.06 7.35 -12.28
CA LYS A 134 8.51 7.06 -12.34
C LYS A 134 8.82 5.67 -11.77
N ASP A 135 8.12 5.28 -10.70
CA ASP A 135 8.48 4.06 -9.97
C ASP A 135 7.62 2.84 -10.34
N SER A 136 6.51 3.05 -11.03
CA SER A 136 5.50 2.00 -11.21
C SER A 136 5.99 0.78 -11.96
N GLU A 137 6.77 0.98 -13.03
CA GLU A 137 7.20 -0.12 -13.89
C GLU A 137 8.16 -1.07 -13.17
N PHE A 138 9.24 -0.52 -12.60
CA PHE A 138 10.22 -1.37 -11.91
C PHE A 138 9.62 -2.05 -10.67
N LYS A 139 8.72 -1.39 -9.94
CA LYS A 139 8.08 -1.99 -8.75
C LYS A 139 7.10 -3.10 -9.13
N TYR A 140 6.38 -2.94 -10.24
CA TYR A 140 5.54 -4.00 -10.78
C TYR A 140 6.36 -5.21 -11.20
N ASN A 141 7.43 -5.00 -11.98
CA ASN A 141 8.31 -6.08 -12.42
C ASN A 141 8.98 -6.79 -11.23
N LEU A 142 9.48 -6.04 -10.26
CA LEU A 142 10.06 -6.62 -9.04
C LEU A 142 9.03 -7.45 -8.25
N ALA A 143 7.78 -6.98 -8.15
CA ALA A 143 6.73 -7.75 -7.48
C ALA A 143 6.43 -9.06 -8.21
N LYS A 144 6.37 -9.03 -9.54
CA LYS A 144 6.23 -10.25 -10.36
C LYS A 144 7.39 -11.21 -10.16
N ASP A 145 8.63 -10.74 -10.27
CA ASP A 145 9.81 -11.57 -10.09
C ASP A 145 9.84 -12.22 -8.70
N ILE A 146 9.40 -11.52 -7.66
CA ILE A 146 9.31 -12.08 -6.31
C ILE A 146 8.24 -13.18 -6.24
N ILE A 147 7.07 -12.94 -6.82
CA ILE A 147 5.97 -13.91 -6.83
C ILE A 147 6.37 -15.16 -7.64
N ASP A 148 6.97 -14.98 -8.81
CA ASP A 148 7.34 -16.08 -9.71
C ASP A 148 8.48 -16.94 -9.10
N ASN A 149 9.46 -16.32 -8.45
CA ASN A 149 10.61 -17.04 -7.89
C ASN A 149 10.40 -17.59 -6.48
N HIS A 150 9.54 -16.95 -5.67
CA HIS A 150 9.42 -17.26 -4.23
C HIS A 150 7.98 -17.54 -3.78
N ASP A 151 6.99 -17.40 -4.66
CA ASP A 151 5.55 -17.50 -4.33
C ASP A 151 5.21 -16.70 -3.07
N CYS A 152 5.68 -15.45 -2.99
CA CYS A 152 5.73 -14.70 -1.73
C CYS A 152 5.04 -13.34 -1.83
N PHE A 153 3.98 -13.14 -1.03
CA PHE A 153 3.31 -11.85 -0.87
C PHE A 153 3.74 -11.10 0.40
N GLU A 154 4.05 -11.84 1.47
CA GLU A 154 4.48 -11.32 2.76
C GLU A 154 5.90 -11.74 3.10
N GLY A 155 6.65 -10.87 3.75
CA GLY A 155 8.06 -11.14 4.04
C GLY A 155 8.97 -11.04 2.81
N TYR A 156 8.45 -10.52 1.69
CA TYR A 156 9.17 -10.36 0.42
C TYR A 156 10.53 -9.66 0.55
N LYS A 157 10.71 -8.79 1.55
CA LYS A 157 11.98 -8.12 1.85
C LYS A 157 13.12 -9.07 2.24
N GLN A 158 12.79 -10.29 2.67
CA GLN A 158 13.76 -11.31 3.05
C GLN A 158 14.20 -12.17 1.85
N THR A 159 13.49 -12.08 0.73
CA THR A 159 13.81 -12.83 -0.49
C THR A 159 15.13 -12.37 -1.09
N GLU A 160 15.82 -13.32 -1.73
CA GLU A 160 17.07 -13.02 -2.41
C GLU A 160 16.87 -12.05 -3.57
N THR A 161 15.74 -12.15 -4.30
CA THR A 161 15.37 -11.22 -5.37
C THR A 161 15.30 -9.77 -4.88
N TYR A 162 14.61 -9.53 -3.76
CA TYR A 162 14.53 -8.19 -3.18
C TYR A 162 15.89 -7.69 -2.66
N LYS A 163 16.65 -8.55 -1.96
CA LYS A 163 17.97 -8.19 -1.42
C LYS A 163 18.95 -7.80 -2.52
N ARG A 164 18.98 -8.54 -3.63
CA ARG A 164 19.80 -8.22 -4.82
C ARG A 164 19.40 -6.89 -5.43
N PHE A 165 18.11 -6.64 -5.60
CA PHE A 165 17.60 -5.37 -6.12
C PHE A 165 18.06 -4.17 -5.26
N VAL A 166 17.94 -4.28 -3.93
CA VAL A 166 18.40 -3.23 -3.01
C VAL A 166 19.92 -3.03 -3.09
N ALA A 167 20.69 -4.11 -3.17
CA ALA A 167 22.14 -4.04 -3.29
C ALA A 167 22.59 -3.39 -4.62
N GLN A 168 21.89 -3.66 -5.72
CA GLN A 168 22.14 -3.05 -7.03
C GLN A 168 21.73 -1.58 -7.05
N SER A 169 20.52 -1.26 -6.60
CA SER A 169 20.03 0.13 -6.54
C SER A 169 20.92 1.02 -5.65
N GLY A 170 21.43 0.47 -4.55
CA GLY A 170 22.40 1.16 -3.69
C GLY A 170 23.77 1.37 -4.35
N LYS A 171 24.21 0.45 -5.23
CA LYS A 171 25.42 0.63 -6.04
C LYS A 171 25.23 1.70 -7.10
N ASP A 172 24.08 1.74 -7.78
CA ASP A 172 23.78 2.75 -8.80
C ASP A 172 23.70 4.15 -8.19
N SER A 173 23.10 4.28 -7.01
CA SER A 173 23.08 5.55 -6.27
C SER A 173 24.48 6.02 -5.87
N ARG A 174 25.36 5.09 -5.44
CA ARG A 174 26.76 5.40 -5.11
C ARG A 174 27.57 5.75 -6.36
N LEU A 175 27.34 5.07 -7.47
CA LEU A 175 28.01 5.31 -8.74
C LEU A 175 27.64 6.68 -9.32
N GLN A 176 26.36 7.07 -9.24
CA GLN A 176 25.90 8.42 -9.63
C GLN A 176 26.54 9.51 -8.76
N GLN A 177 26.65 9.29 -7.44
CA GLN A 177 27.35 10.22 -6.54
C GLN A 177 28.83 10.35 -6.89
N LEU A 178 29.52 9.24 -7.15
CA LEU A 178 30.93 9.24 -7.56
C LEU A 178 31.15 9.93 -8.92
N GLN A 179 30.23 9.74 -9.88
CA GLN A 179 30.27 10.44 -11.16
C GLN A 179 30.10 11.96 -11.00
N HIS A 180 29.18 12.39 -10.12
CA HIS A 180 29.01 13.81 -9.80
C HIS A 180 30.25 14.42 -9.13
N VAL A 181 30.88 13.70 -8.19
CA VAL A 181 32.12 14.15 -7.54
C VAL A 181 33.25 14.26 -8.57
N ALA A 182 33.46 13.24 -9.40
CA ALA A 182 34.48 13.24 -10.44
C ALA A 182 34.25 14.30 -11.55
N GLN A 183 33.00 14.69 -11.80
CA GLN A 183 32.67 15.80 -12.70
C GLN A 183 32.96 17.16 -12.05
N THR A 184 32.70 17.28 -10.74
CA THR A 184 33.00 18.48 -9.95
C THR A 184 34.51 18.70 -9.82
N GLU A 185 35.28 17.64 -9.59
CA GLU A 185 36.76 17.67 -9.56
C GLU A 185 37.34 18.16 -10.89
N ARG A 186 36.83 17.66 -12.03
CA ARG A 186 37.24 18.13 -13.37
C ARG A 186 36.92 19.61 -13.62
N ILE A 187 35.81 20.12 -13.08
CA ILE A 187 35.47 21.55 -13.14
C ILE A 187 36.44 22.38 -12.29
N ILE A 188 36.84 21.87 -11.12
CA ILE A 188 37.79 22.53 -10.23
C ILE A 188 39.21 22.52 -10.84
N GLU A 189 39.63 21.41 -11.45
CA GLU A 189 40.91 21.28 -12.15
C GLU A 189 40.97 22.10 -13.44
N GLY A 190 39.86 22.19 -14.20
CA GLY A 190 39.73 23.05 -15.37
C GLY A 190 39.53 24.54 -15.05
N GLY A 191 39.22 24.87 -13.80
CA GLY A 191 38.85 26.21 -13.33
C GLY A 191 40.00 27.08 -12.83
N TYR A 192 41.22 26.55 -12.69
CA TYR A 192 42.41 27.36 -12.37
C TYR A 192 42.97 28.07 -13.63
N ARG A 193 42.18 28.94 -14.25
CA ARG A 193 42.71 30.09 -14.99
C ARG A 193 42.43 31.33 -14.17
N SER A 194 43.47 31.81 -13.49
CA SER A 194 43.46 33.07 -12.74
C SER A 194 42.82 34.19 -13.59
N PRO A 195 41.76 34.86 -13.11
CA PRO A 195 41.25 36.03 -13.79
C PRO A 195 42.26 37.16 -13.59
N LYS A 196 43.04 37.47 -14.63
CA LYS A 196 43.69 38.78 -14.74
C LYS A 196 42.60 39.83 -14.93
N ASN A 197 42.02 40.29 -13.82
CA ASN A 197 41.15 41.45 -13.81
C ASN A 197 42.01 42.71 -13.85
N SER A 198 42.18 43.27 -15.05
CA SER A 198 42.42 44.70 -15.20
C SER A 198 41.12 45.35 -15.67
N ASN A 199 40.55 46.17 -14.79
CA ASN A 199 39.37 47.04 -14.97
C ASN A 199 38.01 46.40 -14.61
N PHE A 200 37.55 46.66 -13.39
CA PHE A 200 36.27 47.36 -13.20
C PHE A 200 36.32 48.12 -11.86
N ARG A 201 36.17 49.45 -11.95
CA ARG A 201 36.14 50.40 -10.85
C ARG A 201 34.75 50.37 -10.18
N THR A 202 34.75 50.55 -8.84
CA THR A 202 33.71 51.20 -7.99
C THR A 202 32.27 50.65 -8.06
N PHE A 203 31.56 50.39 -6.96
CA PHE A 203 31.18 51.35 -5.93
C PHE A 203 30.97 50.67 -4.56
N GLY A 204 31.41 51.37 -3.51
CA GLY A 204 31.08 51.06 -2.13
C GLY A 204 29.74 51.68 -1.71
N ASN A 205 29.12 50.99 -0.75
CA ASN A 205 28.24 51.46 0.33
C ASN A 205 27.68 52.89 0.26
N ALA A 206 26.35 52.99 0.32
CA ALA A 206 25.67 53.99 1.14
C ALA A 206 24.25 53.49 1.50
N ARG A 207 23.86 53.79 2.74
CA ARG A 207 22.58 53.44 3.37
C ARG A 207 21.45 54.38 2.93
N ASP A 208 20.24 53.95 3.30
CA ASP A 208 19.04 54.73 3.60
C ASP A 208 18.35 55.49 2.45
N THR A 209 17.11 55.09 2.13
CA THR A 209 15.86 55.80 2.55
C THR A 209 14.68 55.45 1.62
N LYS A 210 13.51 55.31 2.27
CA LYS A 210 12.11 55.48 1.80
C LYS A 210 11.81 55.69 0.30
N GLY A 211 10.76 55.02 -0.17
CA GLY A 211 9.87 55.57 -1.20
C GLY A 211 9.10 54.52 -2.01
N TYR A 212 7.80 54.38 -1.72
CA TYR A 212 6.77 53.88 -2.64
C TYR A 212 6.71 54.76 -3.92
N PRO A 213 6.22 54.26 -5.07
CA PRO A 213 4.80 53.93 -5.30
C PRO A 213 4.51 52.44 -5.45
#